data_AF-A0A3B9ZST3-F1
#
_entry.id   AF-A0A3B9ZST3-F1
#
_cell.length_a   1.000
_cell.length_b   1.000
_cell.length_c   1.000
_cell.angle_alpha   90.00
_cell.angle_beta   90.00
_cell.angle_gamma   90.00
#
_symmetry.space_group_name_H-M   'P 1'
#
loop_
_entity.id
_entity.type
_entity.pdbx_description
1 polymer ?
#
loop_
_entity_poly.entity_id
_entity_poly.type
_entity_poly.pdbx_seq_one_letter_code
_entity_poly.pdbx_strand_id
1 'polypeptide(L)' 'FNFAFDVVDEIALNTPDKVAMVWCDDKGEEAVFTFAQMKKYSDKAANFFISAGIGKGDPVM' A
#
# COMPACT_ATOMS: atom_id res chain seq x y z
N PHE A 1 5.84 13.45 -9.61
CA PHE A 1 4.88 13.12 -8.55
C PHE A 1 4.46 11.67 -8.72
N ASN A 2 4.67 10.84 -7.70
CA ASN A 2 4.19 9.48 -7.57
C ASN A 2 3.62 9.36 -6.15
N PHE A 3 2.31 9.14 -6.04
CA PHE A 3 1.61 9.15 -4.76
C PHE A 3 2.13 8.09 -3.76
N ALA A 4 2.53 6.90 -4.25
CA ALA A 4 3.07 5.87 -3.37
C ALA A 4 4.38 6.34 -2.71
N PHE A 5 5.31 6.92 -3.49
CA PHE A 5 6.57 7.41 -2.94
C PHE A 5 6.42 8.72 -2.17
N ASP A 6 5.80 9.73 -2.78
CA ASP A 6 5.77 11.10 -2.25
C ASP A 6 4.84 11.26 -1.03
N VAL A 7 3.98 10.27 -0.75
CA VAL A 7 3.03 10.32 0.38
C VAL A 7 3.16 9.10 1.28
N VAL A 8 2.94 7.90 0.74
CA VAL A 8 2.90 6.68 1.57
C VAL A 8 4.28 6.36 2.13
N ASP A 9 5.31 6.36 1.27
CA ASP A 9 6.67 6.04 1.69
C ASP A 9 7.27 7.11 2.62
N GLU A 10 7.02 8.39 2.35
CA GLU A 10 7.45 9.48 3.22
C GLU A 10 6.83 9.38 4.62
N ILE A 11 5.53 9.08 4.72
CA ILE A 11 4.87 8.89 6.02
C ILE A 11 5.36 7.60 6.70
N ALA A 12 5.59 6.53 5.94
CA ALA A 12 6.14 5.28 6.46
C ALA A 12 7.57 5.43 6.98
N LEU A 13 8.38 6.29 6.36
CA LEU A 13 9.74 6.59 6.79
C LEU A 13 9.75 7.41 8.09
N ASN A 14 8.93 8.47 8.15
CA ASN A 14 8.94 9.40 9.28
C ASN A 14 8.11 8.89 10.48
N THR A 15 7.01 8.18 10.22
CA THR A 15 6.05 7.70 11.23
C THR A 15 5.54 6.29 10.91
N PRO A 16 6.40 5.26 10.96
CA PRO A 16 6.08 3.90 10.48
C PRO A 16 4.88 3.26 11.17
N ASP A 17 4.70 3.51 12.47
CA ASP A 17 3.65 2.91 13.31
C ASP A 17 2.34 3.69 13.26
N LYS A 18 2.29 4.82 12.55
CA LYS A 18 1.06 5.58 12.38
C LYS A 18 0.04 4.73 11.63
N VAL A 19 -1.20 4.69 12.14
CA VAL A 19 -2.31 3.98 11.51
C VAL A 19 -2.61 4.63 10.15
N ALA A 20 -2.59 3.80 9.10
CA ALA A 20 -2.88 4.19 7.72
C ALA A 20 -4.31 3.82 7.33
N MET A 21 -4.76 2.63 7.73
CA MET A 21 -6.07 2.10 7.36
C MET A 21 -6.63 1.23 8.48
N VAL A 22 -7.91 1.38 8.75
CA VAL A 22 -8.70 0.41 9.51
C VAL A 22 -9.67 -0.22 8.52
N TRP A 23 -9.52 -1.51 8.29
CA TRP A 23 -10.44 -2.32 7.51
C TRP A 23 -11.44 -2.94 8.49
N CYS A 24 -12.72 -2.91 8.12
CA CYS A 24 -13.78 -3.59 8.84
C CYS A 24 -14.78 -4.22 7.84
N ASP A 25 -15.51 -5.25 8.27
CA ASP A 25 -16.54 -5.90 7.48
C ASP A 25 -17.89 -6.02 8.22
N ASP A 26 -18.93 -6.45 7.50
CA ASP A 26 -20.29 -6.60 8.03
C ASP A 26 -20.43 -7.76 9.04
N LYS A 27 -19.41 -8.62 9.16
CA LYS A 27 -19.38 -9.74 10.10
C LYS A 27 -18.68 -9.37 11.41
N GLY A 28 -18.17 -8.15 11.52
CA GLY A 28 -17.47 -7.64 12.69
C GLY A 28 -15.98 -7.99 12.71
N GLU A 29 -15.40 -8.40 11.58
CA GLU A 29 -13.95 -8.52 11.46
C GLU A 29 -13.32 -7.14 11.29
N GLU A 30 -12.16 -6.93 11.91
CA GLU A 30 -11.40 -5.69 11.80
C GLU A 30 -9.90 -5.98 11.64
N ALA A 31 -9.21 -5.14 10.86
CA ALA A 31 -7.77 -5.16 10.72
C ALA A 31 -7.22 -3.74 10.66
N VAL A 32 -6.16 -3.48 11.42
CA VAL A 32 -5.47 -2.18 11.44
C VAL A 32 -4.13 -2.31 10.75
N PHE A 33 -3.89 -1.43 9.78
CA PHE A 33 -2.65 -1.38 9.01
C PHE A 33 -1.90 -0.08 9.30
N THR A 34 -0.62 -0.18 9.61
CA THR A 34 0.28 0.97 9.74
C THR A 34 0.84 1.42 8.38
N PHE A 35 1.42 2.63 8.31
CA PHE A 35 2.08 3.08 7.07
C PHE A 35 3.26 2.20 6.68
N ALA A 36 4.01 1.65 7.63
CA ALA A 36 5.07 0.68 7.34
C ALA A 36 4.52 -0.61 6.69
N GLN A 37 3.37 -1.11 7.19
CA GLN A 37 2.71 -2.27 6.60
C GLN A 37 2.14 -1.94 5.22
N MET A 38 1.53 -0.76 5.06
CA MET A 38 0.99 -0.30 3.79
C MET A 38 2.08 -0.29 2.70
N LYS A 39 3.22 0.36 2.96
CA LYS A 39 4.39 0.37 2.06
C LYS A 39 4.84 -1.04 1.69
N LYS A 40 5.01 -1.91 2.70
CA LYS A 40 5.47 -3.29 2.48
C LYS A 40 4.54 -4.07 1.55
N TYR A 41 3.23 -3.95 1.75
CA TYR A 41 2.25 -4.68 0.95
C TYR A 41 2.08 -4.08 -0.45
N SER A 42 2.11 -2.75 -0.59
CA SER A 42 2.07 -2.08 -1.89
C SER A 42 3.31 -2.42 -2.73
N ASP A 43 4.51 -2.44 -2.13
CA ASP A 43 5.74 -2.83 -2.83
C ASP A 43 5.67 -4.29 -3.32
N LYS A 44 5.11 -5.17 -2.49
CA LYS A 44 4.90 -6.58 -2.88
C LYS A 44 3.94 -6.71 -4.05
N ALA A 45 2.84 -5.95 -4.05
CA ALA A 45 1.88 -5.92 -5.16
C ALA A 45 2.50 -5.33 -6.44
N ALA A 46 3.26 -4.24 -6.33
CA ALA A 46 3.96 -3.63 -7.45
C ALA A 46 4.95 -4.62 -8.11
N ASN A 47 5.72 -5.34 -7.30
CA ASN A 47 6.62 -6.38 -7.81
C ASN A 47 5.87 -7.54 -8.48
N PHE A 48 4.70 -7.90 -7.96
CA PHE A 48 3.84 -8.89 -8.62
C PHE A 48 3.40 -8.39 -10.00
N PHE A 49 2.94 -7.14 -10.13
CA PHE A 49 2.54 -6.58 -11.42
C PHE A 49 3.71 -6.53 -12.42
N ILE A 50 4.91 -6.17 -11.96
CA ILE A 50 6.13 -6.27 -12.78
C ILE A 50 6.35 -7.71 -13.25
N SER A 51 6.20 -8.70 -12.36
CA SER A 51 6.36 -10.12 -12.73
C SER A 51 5.29 -10.62 -13.71
N ALA A 52 4.11 -9.99 -13.71
CA ALA A 52 3.02 -10.26 -14.65
C ALA A 52 3.20 -9.53 -16.00
N GLY A 53 4.28 -8.74 -16.17
CA GLY A 53 4.58 -8.01 -17.40
C GLY A 53 3.88 -6.66 -17.53
N ILE A 54 3.24 -6.16 -16.47
CA ILE A 54 2.54 -4.87 -16.48
C ILE A 54 3.56 -3.74 -16.40
N GLY A 55 3.44 -2.80 -17.33
CA GLY A 55 4.31 -1.65 -17.49
C GLY A 55 3.61 -0.31 -17.21
N LYS A 56 4.40 0.75 -17.34
CA LYS A 56 3.89 2.12 -17.22
C LYS A 56 2.89 2.41 -18.35
N GLY A 57 1.67 2.77 -17.96
CA GLY A 57 0.59 3.13 -18.90
C GLY A 57 -0.43 2.01 -19.12
N ASP A 58 -0.13 0.79 -18.64
CA ASP A 58 -1.07 -0.32 -18.72
C ASP A 58 -2.18 -0.16 -17.66
N PRO A 59 -3.46 -0.26 -18.05
CA PRO A 59 -4.56 -0.24 -17.09
C PRO A 59 -4.67 -1.57 -16.34
N VAL A 60 -5.01 -1.51 -15.06
CA VAL A 60 -5.31 -2.66 -14.19
C VAL A 60 -6.68 -2.41 -13.54
N MET A 61 -7.56 -3.41 -13.55
CA MET A 61 -8.87 -3.38 -12.87
C MET A 61 -8.84 -4.09 -11.53
#